data_AF-A0A521S6Z0-F1
#
_entry.id   AF-A0A521S6Z0-F1
#
_cell.length_a   1.000
_cell.length_b   1.000
_cell.length_c   1.000
_cell.angle_alpha   90.00
_cell.angle_beta   90.00
_cell.angle_gamma   90.00
#
_symmetry.space_group_name_H-M   'P 1'
#
loop_
_entity.id
_entity.type
_entity.pdbx_description
1 polymer ?
#
loop_
_entity_poly.entity_id
_entity_poly.type
_entity_poly.pdbx_seq_one_letter_code
_entity_poly.pdbx_strand_id
1 'polypeptide(L)'
;MIPKQLGPKEICRLLNLSHRQLDYWVLIGVVRPILEPHGKKVFKKFTDEDFYFLREVKTLTDEGFLVSKAAQKVRENWSKLIRKDGQEE
;
A
#
# COMPACT_ATOMS: atom_id res chain seq x y z
N MET A 1 13.25 -13.78 -9.80
CA MET A 1 13.68 -12.59 -9.02
C MET A 1 12.66 -12.46 -7.88
N ILE A 2 13.07 -12.53 -6.61
CA ILE A 2 12.13 -12.37 -5.49
C ILE A 2 11.72 -10.89 -5.48
N PRO A 3 10.42 -10.55 -5.52
CA PRO A 3 9.97 -9.16 -5.51
C PRO A 3 10.52 -8.46 -4.27
N LYS A 4 10.93 -7.20 -4.41
CA LYS A 4 11.59 -6.49 -3.34
C LYS A 4 10.59 -6.26 -2.22
N GLN A 5 10.81 -6.90 -1.07
CA GLN A 5 9.93 -6.75 0.08
C GLN A 5 10.42 -5.62 0.99
N LEU A 6 9.60 -4.59 1.18
CA LEU A 6 9.92 -3.42 2.00
C LEU A 6 9.42 -3.62 3.43
N GLY A 7 10.22 -3.19 4.41
CA GLY A 7 9.80 -3.11 5.81
C GLY A 7 9.00 -1.83 6.13
N PRO A 8 8.30 -1.77 7.28
CA PRO A 8 7.56 -0.58 7.71
C PRO A 8 8.41 0.69 7.75
N LYS A 9 9.67 0.59 8.19
CA LYS A 9 10.61 1.71 8.25
C LYS A 9 10.93 2.26 6.86
N GLU A 10 11.07 1.38 5.87
CA GLU A 10 11.35 1.78 4.49
C GLU A 10 10.13 2.45 3.86
N ILE A 11 8.93 1.87 4.04
CA ILE A 11 7.66 2.47 3.59
C ILE A 11 7.49 3.87 4.19
N CYS A 12 7.65 4.01 5.51
CA CYS A 12 7.50 5.29 6.20
C CYS A 12 8.47 6.34 5.66
N ARG A 13 9.74 5.97 5.47
CA ARG A 13 10.77 6.86 4.92
C ARG A 13 10.48 7.27 3.48
N LEU A 14 10.10 6.32 2.62
CA LEU A 14 9.92 6.58 1.19
C LEU A 14 8.64 7.37 0.88
N LEU A 15 7.59 7.17 1.68
CA LEU A 15 6.28 7.83 1.47
C LEU A 15 6.03 9.01 2.42
N ASN A 16 7.03 9.37 3.24
CA ASN A 16 6.90 10.38 4.28
C ASN A 16 5.65 10.16 5.16
N LEU A 17 5.46 8.91 5.60
CA LEU A 17 4.40 8.50 6.52
C LEU A 17 4.99 8.38 7.93
N SER A 18 4.21 8.76 8.94
CA SER A 18 4.49 8.33 10.30
C SER A 18 4.19 6.83 10.46
N HIS A 19 4.91 6.18 11.38
CA HIS A 19 4.61 4.79 11.75
C HIS A 19 3.15 4.60 12.19
N ARG A 20 2.58 5.57 12.91
CA ARG A 20 1.19 5.55 13.36
C ARG A 20 0.21 5.59 12.20
N GLN A 21 0.47 6.39 11.16
CA GLN A 21 -0.36 6.40 9.95
C GLN A 21 -0.31 5.05 9.25
N LEU A 22 0.89 4.50 9.02
CA LEU A 22 1.03 3.20 8.38
C LEU A 22 0.33 2.08 9.17
N ASP A 23 0.49 2.05 10.49
CA ASP A 23 -0.17 1.06 11.34
C ASP A 23 -1.69 1.22 11.32
N TYR A 24 -2.21 2.45 11.35
CA TYR A 24 -3.64 2.70 11.20
C TYR A 24 -4.15 2.23 9.84
N TRP A 25 -3.43 2.50 8.75
CA TRP A 25 -3.82 2.08 7.40
C TRP A 25 -3.84 0.56 7.25
N VAL A 26 -2.89 -0.14 7.87
CA VAL A 26 -2.92 -1.61 7.98
C VAL A 26 -4.14 -2.06 8.80
N LEU A 27 -4.39 -1.43 9.95
CA LEU A 27 -5.51 -1.77 10.84
C LEU A 27 -6.87 -1.68 10.15
N ILE A 28 -7.11 -0.64 9.36
CA ILE A 28 -8.38 -0.46 8.63
C ILE A 28 -8.40 -1.17 7.26
N GLY A 29 -7.35 -1.93 6.92
CA GLY A 29 -7.31 -2.73 5.69
C GLY A 29 -7.12 -1.92 4.40
N VAL A 30 -6.49 -0.75 4.47
CA VAL A 30 -6.03 -0.02 3.26
C VAL A 30 -4.99 -0.86 2.53
N VAL A 31 -4.05 -1.45 3.28
CA VAL A 31 -3.00 -2.34 2.78
C VAL A 31 -2.87 -3.55 3.69
N ARG A 32 -2.46 -4.70 3.16
CA ARG A 32 -2.33 -5.95 3.90
C ARG A 32 -0.92 -6.52 3.71
N PRO A 33 0.05 -6.18 4.59
CA PRO A 33 1.39 -6.71 4.47
C PRO A 33 1.42 -8.22 4.70
N ILE A 34 2.40 -8.87 4.09
CA ILE A 34 2.79 -10.24 4.39
C ILE A 34 3.40 -10.26 5.79
N LEU A 35 3.00 -11.22 6.62
CA LEU A 35 3.56 -11.42 7.95
C LEU A 35 4.60 -12.54 7.90
N GLU A 36 5.87 -12.18 8.02
CA GLU A 36 6.99 -13.11 8.03
C GLU A 36 7.42 -13.42 9.49
N PRO A 37 7.19 -14.64 9.99
CA PRO A 37 7.65 -15.04 11.31
C PRO A 37 9.15 -15.35 11.29
N HIS A 38 9.88 -14.82 12.26
CA HIS A 38 11.30 -15.09 12.50
C HIS A 38 11.50 -15.36 13.99
N GLY A 39 11.54 -16.65 14.36
CA GLY A 39 11.53 -17.09 15.74
C GLY A 39 10.26 -16.61 16.46
N LYS A 40 10.43 -15.85 17.56
CA LYS A 40 9.32 -15.28 18.34
C LYS A 40 8.78 -13.95 17.80
N LYS A 41 9.40 -13.38 16.76
CA LYS A 41 9.02 -12.07 16.20
C LYS A 41 8.28 -12.25 14.89
N VAL A 42 7.33 -11.37 14.62
CA VAL A 42 6.62 -11.28 13.34
C VAL A 42 6.97 -9.96 12.68
N PHE A 43 7.42 -10.01 11.43
CA PHE A 43 7.79 -8.86 10.64
C PHE A 43 6.74 -8.60 9.56
N LYS A 44 6.31 -7.35 9.42
CA LYS A 44 5.47 -6.93 8.30
C LYS A 44 6.36 -6.70 7.08
N LYS A 45 5.95 -7.22 5.92
CA LYS A 45 6.59 -7.02 4.63
C LYS A 45 5.57 -6.54 3.61
N PHE A 46 5.95 -5.51 2.88
CA PHE A 46 5.12 -4.89 1.85
C PHE A 46 5.72 -5.21 0.49
N THR A 47 4.88 -5.59 -0.46
CA THR A 47 5.29 -5.81 -1.86
C THR A 47 5.56 -4.50 -2.57
N ASP A 48 6.13 -4.56 -3.77
CA ASP A 48 6.23 -3.38 -4.64
C ASP A 48 4.84 -2.83 -4.99
N GLU A 49 3.84 -3.70 -5.20
CA GLU A 49 2.45 -3.30 -5.45
C GLU A 49 1.86 -2.54 -4.25
N ASP A 50 2.09 -3.03 -3.03
CA ASP A 50 1.68 -2.33 -1.80
C ASP A 50 2.30 -0.93 -1.74
N PHE A 51 3.58 -0.80 -2.11
CA PHE A 51 4.26 0.48 -2.12
C PHE A 51 3.64 1.47 -3.11
N TYR A 52 3.43 1.06 -4.37
CA TYR A 52 2.82 1.94 -5.37
C TYR A 52 1.37 2.29 -5.03
N PHE A 53 0.61 1.33 -4.53
CA PHE A 53 -0.74 1.55 -4.04
C PHE A 53 -0.75 2.59 -2.90
N LEU A 54 0.10 2.42 -1.89
CA LEU A 54 0.22 3.34 -0.76
C LEU A 54 0.68 4.74 -1.20
N ARG A 55 1.54 4.82 -2.22
CA ARG A 55 1.99 6.10 -2.79
C ARG A 55 0.81 6.89 -3.37
N GLU A 56 -0.04 6.26 -4.16
CA GLU A 56 -1.24 6.92 -4.71
C GLU A 56 -2.25 7.29 -3.63
N VAL A 57 -2.48 6.41 -2.65
CA VAL A 57 -3.33 6.72 -1.50
C VAL A 57 -2.79 7.92 -0.74
N LYS A 58 -1.47 7.98 -0.52
CA LYS A 58 -0.80 9.10 0.16
C LYS A 58 -1.03 10.41 -0.56
N THR A 59 -0.85 10.45 -1.88
CA THR A 59 -1.12 11.65 -2.69
C THR A 59 -2.54 12.16 -2.45
N LEU A 60 -3.56 11.29 -2.54
CA LEU A 60 -4.94 11.70 -2.30
C LEU A 60 -5.17 12.15 -0.84
N THR A 61 -4.57 11.49 0.14
CA THR A 61 -4.71 11.95 1.54
C THR A 61 -4.04 13.29 1.80
N ASP A 62 -2.93 13.59 1.10
CA ASP A 62 -2.25 14.88 1.18
C ASP A 62 -3.09 16.01 0.54
N GLU A 63 -3.91 15.68 -0.46
CA GLU A 63 -4.93 16.57 -1.04
C GLU A 63 -6.17 16.74 -0.14
N GLY A 64 -6.23 16.06 1.01
CA GLY A 64 -7.31 16.19 2.00
C GLY A 64 -8.41 15.13 1.89
N PHE A 65 -8.25 14.10 1.06
CA PHE A 65 -9.20 12.99 1.03
C PHE A 65 -9.10 12.15 2.31
N LEU A 66 -10.25 11.64 2.78
CA LEU A 66 -10.27 10.59 3.79
C LEU A 66 -9.59 9.33 3.25
N VAL A 67 -8.72 8.70 4.05
CA VAL A 67 -7.94 7.52 3.63
C VAL A 67 -8.80 6.38 3.07
N SER A 68 -9.99 6.15 3.62
CA SER A 68 -10.92 5.12 3.13
C SER A 68 -11.40 5.42 1.70
N LYS A 69 -11.74 6.69 1.42
CA LYS A 69 -12.13 7.15 0.08
C LYS A 69 -10.96 7.14 -0.89
N ALA A 70 -9.78 7.55 -0.43
CA ALA A 70 -8.55 7.50 -1.22
C ALA A 70 -8.24 6.06 -1.66
N ALA A 71 -8.22 5.12 -0.72
CA ALA A 71 -7.98 3.70 -0.99
C ALA A 71 -9.01 3.10 -1.95
N GLN A 72 -10.30 3.43 -1.80
CA GLN A 72 -11.33 3.01 -2.74
C GLN A 72 -11.07 3.53 -4.15
N LYS A 73 -10.81 4.84 -4.30
CA LYS A 73 -10.58 5.49 -5.60
C LYS A 73 -9.38 4.89 -6.34
N VAL A 74 -8.29 4.60 -5.62
CA VAL A 74 -7.10 3.95 -6.19
C VAL A 74 -7.43 2.54 -6.67
N ARG A 75 -8.12 1.72 -5.86
CA ARG A 75 -8.53 0.35 -6.26
C ARG A 75 -9.42 0.35 -7.50
N GLU A 76 -10.39 1.25 -7.55
CA GLU A 76 -11.26 1.40 -8.72
C GLU A 76 -10.49 1.82 -9.97
N ASN A 77 -9.50 2.72 -9.82
CA ASN A 77 -8.65 3.15 -10.92
C ASN A 77 -7.80 1.99 -11.46
N TRP A 78 -7.11 1.27 -10.58
CA TRP A 78 -6.31 0.11 -10.95
C TRP A 78 -7.15 -0.98 -11.63
N SER A 79 -8.36 -1.23 -11.12
CA SER A 79 -9.31 -2.17 -11.73
C SER A 79 -9.74 -1.76 -13.14
N LYS A 80 -9.84 -0.45 -13.41
CA LYS A 80 -10.19 0.07 -14.75
C LYS A 80 -9.02 -0.06 -15.73
N LEU A 81 -7.80 0.17 -15.27
CA LEU A 81 -6.59 0.03 -16.09
C LEU A 81 -6.43 -1.41 -16.57
N ILE A 82 -6.51 -2.38 -15.66
CA ILE A 82 -6.43 -3.82 -15.99
C ILE A 82 -7.48 -4.23 -17.05
N ARG A 83 -8.70 -3.67 -16.96
CA ARG A 83 -9.77 -3.97 -17.92
C ARG A 83 -9.56 -3.33 -19.30
N LYS A 84 -8.87 -2.19 -19.37
CA LYS A 84 -8.54 -1.53 -20.63
C LYS A 84 -7.42 -2.27 -21.36
N ASP A 85 -6.39 -2.68 -20.64
CA ASP A 85 -5.25 -3.39 -21.22
C ASP A 85 -5.68 -4.75 -21.83
N GLY A 86 -6.72 -5.39 -21.29
CA GLY A 86 -7.30 -6.63 -21.84
C GLY A 86 -8.36 -6.44 -22.94
N GLN A 87 -8.65 -5.22 -23.37
CA GLN A 87 -9.58 -4.90 -24.47
C GLN A 87 -8.87 -4.36 -25.73
N GLU A 88 -7.55 -4.17 -25.67
CA GLU A 88 -6.72 -3.73 -26.82
C GLU A 88 -6.06 -4.90 -27.57
N GLU A 89 -6.45 -6.15 -27.31
CA GLU A 89 -6.07 -7.36 -28.07
C GLU A 89 -7.19 -7.86 -29.00
#